data_AF-A0A0B7FZT0-F1
#
_entry.id   AF-A0A0B7FZT0-F1
#
_cell.length_a   1.000
_cell.length_b   1.000
_cell.length_c   1.000
_cell.angle_alpha   90.00
_cell.angle_beta   90.00
_cell.angle_gamma   90.00
#
_symmetry.space_group_name_H-M   'P 1'
#
loop_
_entity.id
_entity.type
_entity.pdbx_description
1 polymer ?
#
loop_
_entity_poly.entity_id
_entity_poly.type
_entity_poly.pdbx_seq_one_letter_code
_entity_poly.pdbx_strand_id
1 'polypeptide(L)'
;MKSLGWAMTCALLQAVNVQAAIGTGPHWPGFKALQYMFIFGDSYSTVSWAPTTAPNPTPANPIGVEWPGVTSVGAFQPNWVGYMTNGFNRSNLVAYDYAIAGNNITGYISQVQTEFLPTAGQKTANTPWTADNSIFISWIGINDLASPDIAIEPTISQIMQQQQNLYNLGARNFIFVNVPPWDRSPLGTTFPGLKERILTWNGQLTTSALAFSNQNTDASTLVFSSWDTFNTLLNDPSHYNLTSPTTIGGDIWKDDLHPTILQPRAQALQLLYLQALLLLRSVQW
;
A
#
# COMPACT_ATOMS: atom_id res chain seq x y z
N MET A 1 -5.61 15.75 -43.48
CA MET A 1 -4.25 16.18 -43.12
C MET A 1 -4.24 16.58 -41.65
N LYS A 2 -3.37 15.92 -40.88
CA LYS A 2 -2.92 16.19 -39.50
C LYS A 2 -3.93 16.00 -38.37
N SER A 3 -3.94 14.77 -37.85
CA SER A 3 -4.23 14.40 -36.47
C SER A 3 -3.36 15.21 -35.50
N LEU A 4 -3.97 15.91 -34.55
CA LEU A 4 -3.25 16.44 -33.39
C LEU A 4 -2.92 15.28 -32.46
N GLY A 5 -1.63 14.96 -32.37
CA GLY A 5 -1.07 13.96 -31.49
C GLY A 5 -1.25 14.34 -30.03
N TRP A 6 -1.79 13.40 -29.26
CA TRP A 6 -1.77 13.40 -27.80
C TRP A 6 -0.35 13.04 -27.35
N ALA A 7 0.49 14.06 -27.17
CA ALA A 7 1.83 13.96 -26.62
C ALA A 7 2.05 15.09 -25.59
N MET A 8 1.30 15.02 -24.50
CA MET A 8 1.53 15.69 -23.23
C MET A 8 1.12 14.62 -22.20
N THR A 9 1.97 14.07 -21.33
CA THR A 9 3.15 14.58 -20.63
C THR A 9 3.88 13.35 -20.12
N CYS A 10 5.00 12.98 -20.75
CA CYS A 10 5.87 11.88 -20.29
C CYS A 10 7.08 12.41 -19.51
N ALA A 11 6.99 13.62 -18.96
CA ALA A 11 8.07 14.32 -18.27
C ALA A 11 7.68 14.58 -16.81
N LEU A 12 7.57 13.53 -16.00
CA LEU A 12 7.38 13.62 -14.54
C LEU A 12 7.86 12.33 -13.85
N LEU A 13 9.06 11.86 -14.21
CA LEU A 13 9.66 10.67 -13.59
C LEU A 13 11.16 10.89 -13.40
N GLN A 14 11.51 11.92 -12.61
CA GLN A 14 12.80 11.91 -11.94
C GLN A 14 12.67 11.04 -10.69
N ALA A 15 13.64 10.14 -10.54
CA ALA A 15 13.66 9.06 -9.58
C ALA A 15 13.43 9.54 -8.15
N VAL A 16 12.25 9.24 -7.61
CA VAL A 16 12.07 9.10 -6.17
C VAL A 16 12.92 7.90 -5.76
N ASN A 17 13.73 8.03 -4.70
CA ASN A 17 14.50 6.92 -4.16
C ASN A 17 13.52 5.86 -3.62
N VAL A 18 13.09 4.96 -4.49
CA VAL A 18 12.44 3.72 -4.08
C VAL A 18 13.54 2.89 -3.44
N GLN A 19 13.49 2.68 -2.12
CA GLN A 19 14.30 1.64 -1.51
C GLN A 19 13.89 0.32 -2.20
N ALA A 20 14.77 -0.14 -3.08
CA ALA A 20 14.53 -1.23 -4.02
C ALA A 20 14.14 -2.52 -3.28
N ALA A 21 13.57 -3.48 -4.02
CA ALA A 21 13.26 -4.83 -3.52
C ALA A 21 14.39 -5.35 -2.61
N ILE A 22 14.01 -5.75 -1.39
CA ILE A 22 14.93 -6.31 -0.40
C ILE A 22 15.42 -7.68 -0.89
N GLY A 23 14.49 -8.47 -1.43
CA GLY A 23 14.75 -9.73 -2.10
C GLY A 23 13.62 -10.08 -3.07
N THR A 24 13.95 -10.78 -4.16
CA THR A 24 12.98 -11.32 -5.12
C THR A 24 13.08 -12.83 -5.12
N GLY A 25 12.02 -13.51 -4.70
CA GLY A 25 11.91 -14.97 -4.73
C GLY A 25 11.46 -15.49 -6.11
N PRO A 26 11.49 -16.82 -6.32
CA PRO A 26 11.12 -17.45 -7.59
C PRO A 26 9.64 -17.28 -7.95
N HIS A 27 8.80 -16.94 -6.97
CA HIS A 27 7.34 -16.83 -7.12
C HIS A 27 6.86 -15.43 -7.50
N TRP A 28 7.75 -14.48 -7.81
CA TRP A 28 7.34 -13.13 -8.24
C TRP A 28 6.89 -13.14 -9.70
N PRO A 29 5.58 -12.98 -10.00
CA PRO A 29 5.10 -13.06 -11.37
C PRO A 29 5.14 -11.70 -12.09
N GLY A 30 5.50 -10.63 -11.36
CA GLY A 30 5.28 -9.26 -11.78
C GLY A 30 3.80 -8.85 -11.73
N PHE A 31 3.55 -7.55 -11.58
CA PHE A 31 2.18 -7.05 -11.38
C PHE A 31 1.18 -7.39 -12.50
N LYS A 32 1.62 -7.63 -13.73
CA LYS A 32 0.71 -7.98 -14.85
C LYS A 32 0.11 -9.37 -14.73
N ALA A 33 0.79 -10.28 -14.03
CA ALA A 33 0.38 -11.66 -13.88
C ALA A 33 -0.26 -11.95 -12.51
N LEU A 34 -0.31 -10.95 -11.61
CA LEU A 34 -1.07 -11.04 -10.38
C LEU A 34 -2.57 -11.12 -10.66
N GLN A 35 -3.26 -11.98 -9.90
CA GLN A 35 -4.71 -12.12 -9.92
C GLN A 35 -5.32 -11.69 -8.58
N TYR A 36 -4.62 -11.91 -7.47
CA TYR A 36 -5.12 -11.63 -6.13
C TYR A 36 -4.22 -10.63 -5.41
N MET A 37 -4.83 -9.58 -4.87
CA MET A 37 -4.20 -8.65 -3.96
C MET A 37 -4.93 -8.70 -2.62
N PHE A 38 -4.20 -9.04 -1.56
CA PHE A 38 -4.70 -9.06 -0.19
C PHE A 38 -4.10 -7.88 0.56
N ILE A 39 -4.95 -6.99 1.08
CA ILE A 39 -4.51 -5.74 1.70
C ILE A 39 -4.95 -5.72 3.15
N PHE A 40 -4.01 -5.35 4.03
CA PHE A 40 -4.22 -5.17 5.45
C PHE A 40 -3.73 -3.77 5.83
N GLY A 41 -4.52 -3.05 6.64
CA GLY A 41 -4.18 -1.67 6.94
C GLY A 41 -5.30 -0.85 7.54
N ASP A 42 -5.23 0.45 7.27
CA ASP A 42 -6.11 1.45 7.85
C ASP A 42 -6.84 2.30 6.80
N SER A 43 -7.17 3.54 7.16
CA SER A 43 -7.88 4.50 6.32
C SER A 43 -7.14 4.84 5.02
N TYR A 44 -5.83 4.64 4.95
CA TYR A 44 -5.06 4.91 3.73
C TYR A 44 -5.31 3.86 2.63
N SER A 45 -5.89 2.71 2.98
CA SER A 45 -6.16 1.63 2.03
C SER A 45 -7.62 1.25 1.91
N THR A 46 -8.45 1.52 2.94
CA THR A 46 -9.83 1.03 2.98
C THR A 46 -10.69 1.46 1.77
N VAL A 47 -11.42 0.48 1.24
CA VAL A 47 -12.56 0.65 0.32
C VAL A 47 -13.90 0.29 0.98
N SER A 48 -13.88 -0.03 2.28
CA SER A 48 -15.02 -0.51 3.08
C SER A 48 -15.64 -1.82 2.56
N TRP A 49 -14.79 -2.74 2.06
CA TRP A 49 -15.18 -4.13 1.82
C TRP A 49 -15.16 -4.92 3.12
N ALA A 50 -16.07 -5.88 3.29
CA ALA A 50 -16.16 -6.71 4.49
C ALA A 50 -16.39 -8.19 4.10
N PRO A 51 -15.53 -9.12 4.55
CA PRO A 51 -15.46 -10.48 4.00
C PRO A 51 -16.70 -11.36 4.26
N THR A 52 -17.53 -11.02 5.24
CA THR A 52 -18.72 -11.81 5.61
C THR A 52 -20.03 -11.24 5.07
N THR A 53 -20.03 -10.00 4.58
CA THR A 53 -21.25 -9.29 4.16
C THR A 53 -21.18 -8.77 2.74
N ALA A 54 -19.98 -8.45 2.23
CA ALA A 54 -19.77 -8.04 0.85
C ALA A 54 -19.52 -9.27 -0.05
N PRO A 55 -19.91 -9.21 -1.33
CA PRO A 55 -19.56 -10.26 -2.28
C PRO A 55 -18.05 -10.30 -2.48
N ASN A 56 -17.53 -11.49 -2.81
CA ASN A 56 -16.12 -11.63 -3.17
C ASN A 56 -15.79 -10.73 -4.39
N PRO A 57 -14.61 -10.09 -4.38
CA PRO A 57 -14.08 -9.39 -5.54
C PRO A 57 -14.04 -10.28 -6.80
N THR A 58 -14.39 -9.70 -7.95
CA THR A 58 -14.37 -10.38 -9.26
C THR A 58 -13.77 -9.48 -10.32
N PRO A 59 -13.31 -9.96 -11.48
CA PRO A 59 -12.80 -9.08 -12.52
C PRO A 59 -13.79 -7.98 -12.98
N ALA A 60 -15.10 -8.23 -12.88
CA ALA A 60 -16.14 -7.24 -13.20
C ALA A 60 -16.44 -6.26 -12.05
N ASN A 61 -16.15 -6.67 -10.81
CA ASN A 61 -16.23 -5.83 -9.61
C ASN A 61 -14.99 -6.07 -8.73
N PRO A 62 -13.83 -5.48 -9.07
CA PRO A 62 -12.54 -5.94 -8.58
C PRO A 62 -12.23 -5.55 -7.14
N ILE A 63 -13.09 -4.75 -6.51
CA ILE A 63 -13.01 -4.42 -5.06
C ILE A 63 -14.19 -5.00 -4.26
N GLY A 64 -15.10 -5.75 -4.91
CA GLY A 64 -16.22 -6.43 -4.24
C GLY A 64 -17.32 -5.50 -3.67
N VAL A 65 -17.22 -4.19 -3.85
CA VAL A 65 -18.22 -3.19 -3.44
C VAL A 65 -18.57 -2.27 -4.62
N GLU A 66 -19.62 -1.46 -4.51
CA GLU A 66 -19.94 -0.47 -5.54
C GLU A 66 -18.74 0.47 -5.74
N TRP A 67 -18.28 0.60 -6.99
CA TRP A 67 -17.15 1.47 -7.32
C TRP A 67 -17.46 2.94 -6.99
N PRO A 68 -16.53 3.70 -6.36
CA PRO A 68 -15.13 3.36 -6.05
C PRO A 68 -14.88 2.79 -4.65
N GLY A 69 -15.91 2.32 -3.96
CA GLY A 69 -15.90 2.00 -2.54
C GLY A 69 -16.04 3.25 -1.67
N VAL A 70 -16.08 3.04 -0.35
CA VAL A 70 -16.05 4.13 0.63
C VAL A 70 -14.62 4.26 1.13
N THR A 71 -13.97 5.35 0.72
CA THR A 71 -12.55 5.61 0.96
C THR A 71 -12.35 6.87 1.81
N SER A 72 -11.16 7.04 2.38
CA SER A 72 -10.81 8.25 3.12
C SER A 72 -10.28 9.39 2.24
N VAL A 73 -10.15 9.19 0.92
CA VAL A 73 -9.57 10.20 0.00
C VAL A 73 -10.57 11.25 -0.49
N GLY A 74 -11.88 10.99 -0.36
CA GLY A 74 -12.95 11.91 -0.77
C GLY A 74 -14.21 11.20 -1.22
N ALA A 75 -15.34 11.93 -1.22
CA ALA A 75 -16.63 11.39 -1.69
C ALA A 75 -16.53 10.99 -3.17
N PHE A 76 -16.95 9.76 -3.49
CA PHE A 76 -16.95 9.19 -4.84
C PHE A 76 -15.56 9.15 -5.51
N GLN A 77 -14.48 9.02 -4.74
CA GLN A 77 -13.12 8.97 -5.26
C GLN A 77 -12.38 7.66 -4.89
N PRO A 78 -11.73 6.99 -5.85
CA PRO A 78 -10.91 5.81 -5.57
C PRO A 78 -9.59 6.21 -4.91
N ASN A 79 -9.16 5.41 -3.94
CA ASN A 79 -7.80 5.44 -3.42
C ASN A 79 -6.86 4.58 -4.31
N TRP A 80 -5.63 4.33 -3.85
CA TRP A 80 -4.63 3.57 -4.61
C TRP A 80 -5.11 2.15 -4.95
N VAL A 81 -5.90 1.51 -4.09
CA VAL A 81 -6.49 0.16 -4.33
C VAL A 81 -7.39 0.17 -5.55
N GLY A 82 -8.27 1.17 -5.65
CA GLY A 82 -9.13 1.35 -6.82
C GLY A 82 -8.31 1.60 -8.10
N TYR A 83 -7.25 2.40 -8.03
CA TYR A 83 -6.39 2.65 -9.19
C TYR A 83 -5.61 1.41 -9.65
N MET A 84 -5.13 0.59 -8.71
CA MET A 84 -4.43 -0.66 -9.01
C MET A 84 -5.34 -1.68 -9.70
N THR A 85 -6.61 -1.72 -9.33
CA THR A 85 -7.58 -2.71 -9.82
C THR A 85 -8.33 -2.28 -11.09
N ASN A 86 -8.68 -0.99 -11.23
CA ASN A 86 -9.50 -0.50 -12.34
C ASN A 86 -8.71 0.37 -13.34
N GLY A 87 -7.60 0.98 -12.90
CA GLY A 87 -6.79 1.89 -13.72
C GLY A 87 -5.75 1.20 -14.62
N PHE A 88 -5.33 -0.02 -14.28
CA PHE A 88 -4.30 -0.74 -15.02
C PHE A 88 -4.87 -1.69 -16.08
N ASN A 89 -5.00 -1.13 -17.29
CA ASN A 89 -5.14 -1.75 -18.62
C ASN A 89 -5.10 -3.30 -18.67
N ARG A 90 -6.23 -3.94 -18.34
CA ARG A 90 -6.53 -5.37 -18.56
C ARG A 90 -5.99 -6.38 -17.54
N SER A 91 -5.60 -5.98 -16.32
CA SER A 91 -5.34 -7.00 -15.28
C SER A 91 -6.68 -7.55 -14.76
N ASN A 92 -6.78 -8.88 -14.61
CA ASN A 92 -7.86 -9.53 -13.85
C ASN A 92 -7.57 -9.44 -12.34
N LEU A 93 -6.88 -8.38 -11.90
CA LEU A 93 -6.45 -8.23 -10.52
C LEU A 93 -7.65 -7.84 -9.67
N VAL A 94 -7.94 -8.66 -8.66
CA VAL A 94 -8.97 -8.40 -7.68
C VAL A 94 -8.34 -8.10 -6.32
N ALA A 95 -8.95 -7.19 -5.56
CA ALA A 95 -8.49 -6.75 -4.26
C ALA A 95 -9.44 -7.23 -3.17
N TYR A 96 -8.94 -8.13 -2.32
CA TYR A 96 -9.54 -8.46 -1.04
C TYR A 96 -8.93 -7.50 -0.01
N ASP A 97 -9.59 -6.35 0.16
CA ASP A 97 -9.14 -5.27 1.02
C ASP A 97 -9.75 -5.40 2.42
N TYR A 98 -8.96 -5.89 3.36
CA TYR A 98 -9.32 -6.01 4.78
C TYR A 98 -9.01 -4.73 5.56
N ALA A 99 -8.48 -3.67 4.93
CA ALA A 99 -8.16 -2.44 5.64
C ALA A 99 -9.43 -1.75 6.15
N ILE A 100 -9.40 -1.30 7.40
CA ILE A 100 -10.52 -0.58 8.04
C ILE A 100 -9.99 0.71 8.63
N ALA A 101 -10.66 1.83 8.35
CA ALA A 101 -10.31 3.14 8.88
C ALA A 101 -10.14 3.12 10.41
N GLY A 102 -9.08 3.78 10.89
CA GLY A 102 -8.78 3.92 12.32
C GLY A 102 -8.11 2.71 12.96
N ASN A 103 -7.88 1.60 12.24
CA ASN A 103 -7.18 0.47 12.81
C ASN A 103 -5.72 0.78 13.15
N ASN A 104 -5.33 0.31 14.33
CA ASN A 104 -3.95 0.20 14.79
C ASN A 104 -3.52 -1.29 14.75
N ILE A 105 -2.42 -1.64 15.42
CA ILE A 105 -1.94 -3.02 15.46
C ILE A 105 -2.98 -4.06 15.93
N THR A 106 -3.84 -3.73 16.90
CA THR A 106 -4.88 -4.66 17.38
C THR A 106 -5.87 -4.99 16.27
N GLY A 107 -6.32 -3.96 15.54
CA GLY A 107 -7.21 -4.12 14.40
C GLY A 107 -6.54 -4.88 13.25
N TYR A 108 -5.27 -4.57 12.96
CA TYR A 108 -4.48 -5.26 11.94
C TYR A 108 -4.32 -6.76 12.23
N ILE A 109 -4.06 -7.14 13.48
CA ILE A 109 -4.04 -8.55 13.90
C ILE A 109 -5.41 -9.20 13.65
N SER A 110 -6.50 -8.51 13.97
CA SER A 110 -7.86 -8.99 13.71
C SER A 110 -8.11 -9.23 12.22
N GLN A 111 -7.70 -8.31 11.34
CA GLN A 111 -7.85 -8.46 9.88
C GLN A 111 -7.18 -9.73 9.36
N VAL A 112 -5.99 -10.05 9.87
CA VAL A 112 -5.30 -11.28 9.47
C VAL A 112 -5.99 -12.49 10.09
N GLN A 113 -6.16 -12.51 11.41
CA GLN A 113 -6.52 -13.73 12.14
C GLN A 113 -8.01 -14.08 12.08
N THR A 114 -8.87 -13.07 12.10
CA THR A 114 -10.33 -13.27 12.22
C THR A 114 -11.07 -13.08 10.90
N GLU A 115 -10.46 -12.35 9.96
CA GLU A 115 -11.09 -12.04 8.68
C GLU A 115 -10.44 -12.82 7.54
N PHE A 116 -9.14 -12.62 7.28
CA PHE A 116 -8.46 -13.30 6.17
C PHE A 116 -8.32 -14.81 6.39
N LEU A 117 -7.72 -15.25 7.51
CA LEU A 117 -7.44 -16.69 7.73
C LEU A 117 -8.71 -17.56 7.63
N PRO A 118 -9.87 -17.17 8.21
CA PRO A 118 -11.09 -17.96 8.10
C PRO A 118 -11.80 -17.88 6.74
N THR A 119 -11.44 -16.92 5.88
CA THR A 119 -12.08 -16.72 4.57
C THR A 119 -11.14 -17.01 3.40
N ALA A 120 -10.48 -16.01 2.81
CA ALA A 120 -9.55 -16.22 1.70
C ALA A 120 -8.38 -17.14 2.07
N GLY A 121 -7.98 -17.18 3.34
CA GLY A 121 -6.96 -18.10 3.85
C GLY A 121 -7.33 -19.58 3.70
N GLN A 122 -8.61 -19.92 3.56
CA GLN A 122 -9.07 -21.28 3.30
C GLN A 122 -8.86 -21.72 1.84
N LYS A 123 -8.46 -20.81 0.95
CA LYS A 123 -8.19 -21.09 -0.48
C LYS A 123 -9.32 -21.87 -1.15
N THR A 124 -10.56 -21.43 -0.91
CA THR A 124 -11.74 -22.07 -1.51
C THR A 124 -11.70 -21.99 -3.04
N ALA A 125 -12.52 -22.78 -3.72
CA ALA A 125 -12.60 -22.77 -5.19
C ALA A 125 -12.92 -21.39 -5.80
N ASN A 126 -13.53 -20.49 -5.03
CA ASN A 126 -13.84 -19.12 -5.45
C ASN A 126 -12.69 -18.14 -5.23
N THR A 127 -11.72 -18.49 -4.39
CA THR A 127 -10.53 -17.67 -4.08
C THR A 127 -9.25 -18.53 -4.11
N PRO A 128 -8.93 -19.22 -5.23
CA PRO A 128 -7.82 -20.17 -5.33
C PRO A 128 -6.47 -19.47 -5.56
N TRP A 129 -6.08 -18.61 -4.63
CA TRP A 129 -4.78 -17.94 -4.71
C TRP A 129 -3.62 -18.90 -4.38
N THR A 130 -2.46 -18.61 -4.96
CA THR A 130 -1.22 -19.37 -4.87
C THR A 130 -0.04 -18.40 -4.69
N ALA A 131 1.14 -18.94 -4.41
CA ALA A 131 2.37 -18.14 -4.37
C ALA A 131 2.60 -17.36 -5.67
N ASP A 132 2.26 -17.94 -6.83
CA ASP A 132 2.60 -17.40 -8.15
C ASP A 132 1.60 -16.38 -8.71
N ASN A 133 0.47 -16.15 -8.05
CA ASN A 133 -0.58 -15.26 -8.56
C ASN A 133 -1.12 -14.27 -7.51
N SER A 134 -0.50 -14.20 -6.34
CA SER A 134 -0.96 -13.36 -5.23
C SER A 134 0.12 -12.44 -4.67
N ILE A 135 -0.34 -11.32 -4.12
CA ILE A 135 0.48 -10.37 -3.37
C ILE A 135 -0.23 -9.95 -2.08
N PHE A 136 0.56 -9.76 -1.03
CA PHE A 136 0.10 -9.39 0.31
C PHE A 136 0.70 -8.03 0.67
N ILE A 137 -0.14 -7.05 0.99
CA ILE A 137 0.27 -5.67 1.19
C ILE A 137 -0.15 -5.24 2.59
N SER A 138 0.81 -4.69 3.34
CA SER A 138 0.58 -4.18 4.69
C SER A 138 0.91 -2.69 4.76
N TRP A 139 -0.09 -1.87 5.05
CA TRP A 139 0.08 -0.43 5.29
C TRP A 139 -0.67 -0.01 6.54
N ILE A 140 0.06 0.09 7.64
CA ILE A 140 -0.45 0.35 8.99
C ILE A 140 0.56 1.18 9.78
N GLY A 141 0.10 1.89 10.81
CA GLY A 141 0.97 2.52 11.81
C GLY A 141 0.67 3.97 12.12
N ILE A 142 -0.11 4.67 11.27
CA ILE A 142 -0.47 6.07 11.55
C ILE A 142 -1.29 6.18 12.85
N ASN A 143 -2.22 5.25 13.06
CA ASN A 143 -3.08 5.24 14.24
C ASN A 143 -2.32 4.79 15.50
N ASP A 144 -1.32 3.90 15.35
CA ASP A 144 -0.43 3.51 16.44
C ASP A 144 0.39 4.73 16.91
N LEU A 145 0.96 5.48 15.97
CA LEU A 145 1.81 6.64 16.26
C LEU A 145 1.04 7.86 16.77
N ALA A 146 -0.30 7.87 16.68
CA ALA A 146 -1.13 8.85 17.38
C ALA A 146 -1.05 8.71 18.91
N SER A 147 -0.65 7.54 19.43
CA SER A 147 -0.31 7.36 20.85
C SER A 147 1.18 7.65 21.08
N PRO A 148 1.57 8.64 21.91
CA PRO A 148 2.98 8.93 22.21
C PRO A 148 3.68 7.77 22.93
N ASP A 149 2.91 6.88 23.58
CA ASP A 149 3.42 5.81 24.44
C ASP A 149 3.54 4.46 23.73
N ILE A 150 3.16 4.35 22.45
CA ILE A 150 3.27 3.06 21.73
C ILE A 150 4.74 2.61 21.65
N ALA A 151 4.99 1.36 22.05
CA ALA A 151 6.28 0.70 21.92
C ALA A 151 6.45 0.18 20.49
N ILE A 152 7.21 0.92 19.67
CA ILE A 152 7.33 0.69 18.23
C ILE A 152 7.87 -0.71 17.90
N GLU A 153 8.95 -1.15 18.55
CA GLU A 153 9.61 -2.43 18.22
C GLU A 153 8.71 -3.66 18.50
N PRO A 154 8.04 -3.77 19.66
CA PRO A 154 7.01 -4.80 19.88
C PRO A 154 5.86 -4.74 18.85
N THR A 155 5.40 -3.54 18.49
CA THR A 155 4.35 -3.37 17.49
C THR A 155 4.77 -3.87 16.10
N ILE A 156 5.97 -3.50 15.63
CA ILE A 156 6.53 -4.02 14.38
C ILE A 156 6.68 -5.54 14.44
N SER A 157 7.13 -6.09 15.57
CA SER A 157 7.24 -7.55 15.74
C SER A 157 5.90 -8.27 15.59
N GLN A 158 4.81 -7.67 16.08
CA GLN A 158 3.45 -8.21 15.89
C GLN A 158 3.00 -8.18 14.41
N ILE A 159 3.34 -7.11 13.67
CA ILE A 159 3.10 -7.05 12.21
C ILE A 159 3.83 -8.20 11.51
N MET A 160 5.12 -8.36 11.80
CA MET A 160 5.94 -9.41 11.17
C MET A 160 5.48 -10.82 11.55
N GLN A 161 4.98 -11.03 12.76
CA GLN A 161 4.37 -12.30 13.15
C GLN A 161 3.15 -12.63 12.28
N GLN A 162 2.30 -11.64 11.96
CA GLN A 162 1.18 -11.89 11.04
C GLN A 162 1.65 -12.19 9.62
N GLN A 163 2.71 -11.53 9.14
CA GLN A 163 3.29 -11.86 7.84
C GLN A 163 3.89 -13.26 7.80
N GLN A 164 4.49 -13.72 8.90
CA GLN A 164 4.94 -15.11 9.03
C GLN A 164 3.77 -16.10 8.99
N ASN A 165 2.62 -15.77 9.59
CA ASN A 165 1.41 -16.59 9.49
C ASN A 165 0.92 -16.70 8.03
N LEU A 166 0.92 -15.59 7.28
CA LEU A 166 0.58 -15.58 5.85
C LEU A 166 1.59 -16.40 5.03
N TYR A 167 2.88 -16.25 5.31
CA TYR A 167 3.94 -17.02 4.66
C TYR A 167 3.79 -18.54 4.89
N ASN A 168 3.53 -18.95 6.13
CA ASN A 168 3.31 -20.35 6.50
C ASN A 168 2.09 -20.94 5.77
N LEU A 169 1.12 -20.11 5.40
CA LEU A 169 -0.05 -20.49 4.60
C LEU A 169 0.25 -20.56 3.09
N GLY A 170 1.43 -20.14 2.65
CA GLY A 170 1.88 -20.19 1.26
C GLY A 170 1.96 -18.84 0.54
N ALA A 171 1.81 -17.72 1.26
CA ALA A 171 2.09 -16.39 0.69
C ALA A 171 3.59 -16.26 0.38
N ARG A 172 3.93 -15.66 -0.77
CA ARG A 172 5.34 -15.50 -1.21
C ARG A 172 5.70 -14.12 -1.73
N ASN A 173 4.74 -13.21 -1.89
CA ASN A 173 5.02 -11.86 -2.38
C ASN A 173 4.46 -10.83 -1.40
N PHE A 174 5.35 -10.08 -0.75
CA PHE A 174 5.02 -9.18 0.34
C PHE A 174 5.45 -7.75 0.02
N ILE A 175 4.55 -6.80 0.24
CA ILE A 175 4.87 -5.37 0.24
C ILE A 175 4.54 -4.81 1.63
N PHE A 176 5.55 -4.19 2.24
CA PHE A 176 5.41 -3.39 3.43
C PHE A 176 5.43 -1.92 3.03
N VAL A 177 4.42 -1.15 3.40
CA VAL A 177 4.41 0.29 3.18
C VAL A 177 4.78 0.99 4.48
N ASN A 178 5.83 1.80 4.45
CA ASN A 178 6.25 2.57 5.61
C ASN A 178 5.28 3.73 5.88
N VAL A 179 5.33 4.32 7.07
CA VAL A 179 4.44 5.42 7.48
C VAL A 179 4.81 6.71 6.73
N PRO A 180 3.83 7.41 6.13
CA PRO A 180 4.07 8.66 5.41
C PRO A 180 4.48 9.78 6.39
N PRO A 181 5.01 10.92 5.92
CA PRO A 181 5.38 12.05 6.76
C PRO A 181 4.14 12.83 7.20
N TRP A 182 3.24 12.15 7.90
CA TRP A 182 2.00 12.75 8.38
C TRP A 182 2.25 13.73 9.52
N ASP A 183 3.47 13.83 10.06
CA ASP A 183 3.94 14.98 10.85
C ASP A 183 3.79 16.32 10.10
N ARG A 184 3.73 16.28 8.77
CA ARG A 184 3.53 17.44 7.89
C ARG A 184 2.07 17.65 7.48
N SER A 185 1.15 16.80 7.95
CA SER A 185 -0.30 17.02 7.80
C SER A 185 -0.78 18.07 8.80
N PRO A 186 -1.92 18.75 8.54
CA PRO A 186 -2.51 19.69 9.49
C PRO A 186 -2.65 19.10 10.90
N LEU A 187 -3.14 17.86 11.03
CA LEU A 187 -3.25 17.16 12.30
C LEU A 187 -1.86 16.85 12.90
N GLY A 188 -0.92 16.33 12.10
CA GLY A 188 0.39 15.94 12.60
C GLY A 188 1.20 17.10 13.18
N THR A 189 0.97 18.34 12.73
CA THR A 189 1.62 19.52 13.33
C THR A 189 1.25 19.74 14.81
N THR A 190 0.17 19.11 15.30
CA THR A 190 -0.24 19.15 16.71
C THR A 190 0.44 18.08 17.58
N PHE A 191 1.30 17.21 17.02
CA PHE A 191 1.98 16.12 17.72
C PHE A 191 3.50 16.38 17.83
N PRO A 192 3.99 16.87 18.98
CA PRO A 192 5.41 17.07 19.20
C PRO A 192 6.23 15.78 19.05
N GLY A 193 7.36 15.83 18.35
CA GLY A 193 8.28 14.70 18.18
C GLY A 193 7.76 13.58 17.26
N LEU A 194 6.63 13.79 16.58
CA LEU A 194 6.03 12.78 15.71
C LEU A 194 6.95 12.36 14.56
N LYS A 195 7.67 13.31 13.97
CA LYS A 195 8.64 13.06 12.89
C LYS A 195 9.66 11.99 13.29
N GLU A 196 10.29 12.14 14.45
CA GLU A 196 11.31 11.22 14.96
C GLU A 196 10.73 9.82 15.21
N ARG A 197 9.48 9.76 15.68
CA ARG A 197 8.77 8.49 15.89
C ARG A 197 8.41 7.81 14.56
N ILE A 198 7.98 8.57 13.55
CA ILE A 198 7.75 8.04 12.19
C ILE A 198 9.05 7.47 11.61
N LEU A 199 10.17 8.22 11.73
CA LEU A 199 11.47 7.74 11.27
C LEU A 199 11.91 6.47 12.01
N THR A 200 11.66 6.39 13.32
CA THR A 200 11.93 5.18 14.12
C THR A 200 11.08 4.00 13.64
N TRP A 201 9.76 4.19 13.44
CA TRP A 201 8.88 3.17 12.89
C TRP A 201 9.36 2.67 11.53
N ASN A 202 9.67 3.59 10.61
CA ASN A 202 10.09 3.26 9.25
C ASN A 202 11.43 2.52 9.23
N GLY A 203 12.38 2.91 10.08
CA GLY A 203 13.66 2.23 10.24
C GLY A 203 13.51 0.81 10.81
N GLN A 204 12.67 0.64 11.83
CA GLN A 204 12.39 -0.67 12.42
C GLN A 204 11.66 -1.58 11.42
N LEU A 205 10.62 -1.09 10.74
CA LEU A 205 9.92 -1.85 9.70
C LEU A 205 10.87 -2.33 8.60
N THR A 206 11.77 -1.47 8.14
CA THR A 206 12.76 -1.83 7.10
C THR A 206 13.72 -2.90 7.59
N THR A 207 14.22 -2.77 8.82
CA THR A 207 15.14 -3.74 9.44
C THR A 207 14.46 -5.10 9.62
N SER A 208 13.22 -5.12 10.10
CA SER A 208 12.46 -6.35 10.29
C SER A 208 12.03 -6.99 8.97
N ALA A 209 11.71 -6.20 7.94
CA ALA A 209 11.44 -6.71 6.59
C ALA A 209 12.69 -7.35 5.96
N LEU A 210 13.88 -6.79 6.19
CA LEU A 210 15.14 -7.42 5.79
C LEU A 210 15.37 -8.75 6.52
N ALA A 211 15.15 -8.80 7.83
CA ALA A 211 15.25 -10.05 8.59
C ALA A 211 14.27 -11.12 8.08
N PHE A 212 13.02 -10.73 7.79
CA PHE A 212 12.00 -11.61 7.21
C PHE A 212 12.40 -12.12 5.83
N SER A 213 12.96 -11.27 4.96
CA SER A 213 13.46 -11.68 3.64
C SER A 213 14.62 -12.66 3.74
N ASN A 214 15.52 -12.49 4.73
CA ASN A 214 16.64 -13.40 4.95
C ASN A 214 16.19 -14.75 5.53
N GLN A 215 15.13 -14.75 6.35
CA GLN A 215 14.56 -15.96 6.94
C GLN A 215 13.73 -16.76 5.91
N ASN A 216 13.03 -16.07 5.01
CA ASN A 216 12.09 -16.64 4.06
C ASN A 216 12.61 -16.44 2.62
N THR A 217 13.70 -17.14 2.28
CA THR A 217 14.50 -16.89 1.05
C THR A 217 13.78 -17.18 -0.27
N ASP A 218 12.67 -17.92 -0.25
CA ASP A 218 11.80 -18.16 -1.40
C ASP A 218 10.69 -17.10 -1.54
N ALA A 219 10.60 -16.13 -0.62
CA ALA A 219 9.66 -15.02 -0.69
C ALA A 219 10.28 -13.77 -1.30
N SER A 220 9.47 -13.04 -2.08
CA SER A 220 9.76 -11.68 -2.50
C SER A 220 9.30 -10.71 -1.43
N THR A 221 10.20 -9.85 -0.97
CA THR A 221 9.94 -8.86 0.06
C THR A 221 10.33 -7.47 -0.44
N LEU A 222 9.38 -6.54 -0.36
CA LEU A 222 9.55 -5.16 -0.80
C LEU A 222 9.10 -4.20 0.30
N VAL A 223 9.82 -3.09 0.44
CA VAL A 223 9.39 -1.96 1.27
C VAL A 223 9.12 -0.79 0.36
N PHE A 224 7.87 -0.33 0.31
CA PHE A 224 7.49 0.89 -0.39
C PHE A 224 7.60 2.09 0.56
N SER A 225 8.32 3.12 0.14
CA SER A 225 8.53 4.33 0.95
C SER A 225 7.45 5.37 0.66
N SER A 226 6.34 5.30 1.39
CA SER A 226 5.36 6.39 1.38
C SER A 226 5.94 7.66 2.03
N TRP A 227 6.90 7.52 2.95
CA TRP A 227 7.70 8.61 3.50
C TRP A 227 8.34 9.47 2.40
N ASP A 228 9.13 8.85 1.52
CA ASP A 228 9.83 9.58 0.45
C ASP A 228 8.85 10.08 -0.60
N THR A 229 7.85 9.26 -0.95
CA THR A 229 6.78 9.62 -1.90
C THR A 229 6.15 10.96 -1.56
N PHE A 230 5.63 11.09 -0.33
CA PHE A 230 4.97 12.31 0.12
C PHE A 230 5.95 13.46 0.32
N ASN A 231 7.15 13.18 0.87
CA ASN A 231 8.15 14.24 1.06
C ASN A 231 8.62 14.84 -0.25
N THR A 232 8.77 14.07 -1.33
CA THR A 232 9.10 14.61 -2.65
C THR A 232 8.09 15.68 -3.10
N LEU A 233 6.81 15.43 -2.90
CA LEU A 233 5.74 16.35 -3.29
C LEU A 233 5.66 17.56 -2.36
N LEU A 234 5.80 17.32 -1.05
CA LEU A 234 5.74 18.36 -0.04
C LEU A 234 7.02 19.24 -0.02
N ASN A 235 8.14 18.76 -0.57
CA ASN A 235 9.41 19.51 -0.64
C ASN A 235 9.52 20.37 -1.90
N ASP A 236 8.94 19.93 -3.01
CA ASP A 236 8.91 20.70 -4.26
C ASP A 236 7.50 20.76 -4.87
N PRO A 237 6.53 21.36 -4.16
CA PRO A 237 5.15 21.41 -4.63
C PRO A 237 5.03 22.12 -5.99
N SER A 238 5.89 23.10 -6.27
CA SER A 238 5.88 23.87 -7.51
C SER A 238 6.19 23.02 -8.75
N HIS A 239 7.14 22.08 -8.65
CA HIS A 239 7.47 21.15 -9.73
C HIS A 239 6.28 20.27 -10.13
N TYR A 240 5.42 19.95 -9.16
CA TYR A 240 4.23 19.14 -9.34
C TYR A 240 2.96 19.96 -9.56
N ASN A 241 3.08 21.28 -9.79
CA ASN A 241 1.96 22.22 -9.94
C ASN A 241 0.98 22.22 -8.74
N LEU A 242 1.48 21.96 -7.53
CA LEU A 242 0.72 22.04 -6.29
C LEU A 242 0.86 23.45 -5.70
N THR A 243 -0.27 24.08 -5.41
CA THR A 243 -0.36 25.47 -4.93
C THR A 243 -0.73 25.58 -3.46
N SER A 244 -1.41 24.57 -2.93
CA SER A 244 -1.92 24.44 -1.56
C SER A 244 -1.57 23.07 -0.95
N PRO A 245 -0.28 22.67 -0.91
CA PRO A 245 0.14 21.32 -0.51
C PRO A 245 -0.03 20.99 0.97
N THR A 246 -0.26 21.98 1.84
CA THR A 246 -0.39 21.80 3.30
C THR A 246 -1.77 22.20 3.83
N THR A 247 -2.69 22.62 2.96
CA THR A 247 -4.00 23.13 3.35
C THR A 247 -5.03 21.99 3.42
N ILE A 248 -5.92 22.03 4.42
CA ILE A 248 -7.09 21.14 4.49
C ILE A 248 -7.99 21.39 3.27
N GLY A 249 -8.34 20.32 2.55
CA GLY A 249 -9.05 20.40 1.28
C GLY A 249 -8.20 20.96 0.14
N GLY A 250 -6.88 21.07 0.34
CA GLY A 250 -5.91 21.55 -0.63
C GLY A 250 -5.46 20.44 -1.58
N ASP A 251 -4.21 20.51 -2.05
CA ASP A 251 -3.72 19.60 -3.08
C ASP A 251 -3.31 18.23 -2.54
N ILE A 252 -2.76 18.17 -1.33
CA ILE A 252 -2.27 16.92 -0.73
C ILE A 252 -3.21 16.43 0.35
N TRP A 253 -3.74 17.30 1.22
CA TRP A 253 -4.56 16.89 2.36
C TRP A 253 -6.04 17.17 2.09
N LYS A 254 -6.86 16.12 2.03
CA LYS A 254 -8.32 16.24 1.88
C LYS A 254 -8.96 16.70 3.18
N ASP A 255 -8.57 16.08 4.29
CA ASP A 255 -8.88 16.54 5.64
C ASP A 255 -7.58 16.84 6.40
N ASP A 256 -7.58 16.77 7.72
CA ASP A 256 -6.42 17.07 8.54
C ASP A 256 -5.35 15.95 8.53
N LEU A 257 -5.67 14.77 7.99
CA LEU A 257 -4.77 13.60 8.00
C LEU A 257 -4.69 12.86 6.66
N HIS A 258 -5.77 12.78 5.89
CA HIS A 258 -5.87 11.89 4.73
C HIS A 258 -5.50 12.59 3.41
N PRO A 259 -4.80 11.88 2.50
CA PRO A 259 -4.41 12.44 1.22
C PRO A 259 -5.57 12.60 0.23
N THR A 260 -5.48 13.58 -0.70
CA THR A 260 -6.41 13.74 -1.84
C THR A 260 -6.09 12.80 -3.01
N ILE A 261 -6.99 12.73 -4.01
CA ILE A 261 -6.89 11.94 -5.26
C ILE A 261 -5.68 12.19 -6.18
N LEU A 262 -5.04 13.36 -6.15
CA LEU A 262 -3.82 13.59 -6.93
C LEU A 262 -2.73 12.58 -6.53
N GLN A 263 -2.78 12.11 -5.29
CA GLN A 263 -1.81 11.22 -4.69
C GLN A 263 -2.07 9.73 -4.89
N PRO A 264 -3.28 9.16 -4.73
CA PRO A 264 -3.59 7.79 -5.12
C PRO A 264 -3.14 7.41 -6.52
N ARG A 265 -3.22 8.32 -7.50
CA ARG A 265 -2.62 8.08 -8.83
C ARG A 265 -1.11 8.02 -8.76
N ALA A 266 -0.45 8.96 -8.08
CA ALA A 266 1.01 8.95 -7.92
C ALA A 266 1.51 7.75 -7.10
N GLN A 267 0.85 7.39 -6.00
CA GLN A 267 1.11 6.22 -5.15
C GLN A 267 0.89 4.93 -5.92
N ALA A 268 -0.22 4.79 -6.66
CA ALA A 268 -0.42 3.66 -7.54
C ALA A 268 0.65 3.64 -8.63
N LEU A 269 0.89 4.75 -9.34
CA LEU A 269 1.93 4.86 -10.38
C LEU A 269 3.35 4.56 -9.84
N GLN A 270 3.64 4.86 -8.57
CA GLN A 270 4.92 4.57 -7.91
C GLN A 270 5.01 3.13 -7.39
N LEU A 271 3.91 2.57 -6.86
CA LEU A 271 3.75 1.12 -6.63
C LEU A 271 3.87 0.34 -7.94
N LEU A 272 3.54 0.96 -9.07
CA LEU A 272 3.68 0.42 -10.42
C LEU A 272 5.07 0.72 -11.01
N TYR A 273 5.81 1.70 -10.49
CA TYR A 273 7.22 1.90 -10.82
C TYR A 273 8.12 0.82 -10.21
N LEU A 274 7.68 0.16 -9.12
CA LEU A 274 8.28 -1.08 -8.64
C LEU A 274 8.26 -2.18 -9.74
N GLN A 275 7.28 -2.16 -10.66
CA GLN A 275 7.26 -3.03 -11.84
C GLN A 275 8.48 -2.78 -12.75
N ALA A 276 8.91 -1.53 -12.92
CA ALA A 276 10.08 -1.16 -13.71
C ALA A 276 11.41 -1.44 -12.98
N LEU A 277 11.47 -1.26 -11.65
CA LEU A 277 12.66 -1.55 -10.85
C LEU A 277 12.92 -3.06 -10.67
N LEU A 278 11.86 -3.87 -10.59
CA LEU A 278 11.97 -5.33 -10.53
C LEU A 278 12.38 -5.95 -11.88
N LEU A 279 11.97 -5.34 -13.00
CA LEU A 279 12.44 -5.72 -14.35
C LEU A 279 13.92 -5.37 -14.59
N LEU A 280 14.49 -4.41 -13.86
CA LEU A 280 15.91 -4.07 -13.96
C LEU A 280 16.82 -5.00 -13.14
N ARG A 281 16.28 -5.72 -12.14
CA ARG A 281 17.04 -6.74 -11.38
C ARG A 281 16.93 -8.15 -11.97
N SER A 282 16.13 -8.37 -13.01
CA SER A 282 16.17 -9.60 -13.81
C SER A 282 17.29 -9.62 -14.86
N VAL A 283 18.28 -8.72 -14.77
CA VAL A 283 19.52 -8.83 -15.55
C VAL A 283 20.41 -9.88 -14.88
N GLN A 284 20.35 -11.05 -15.49
CA GLN A 284 21.24 -12.21 -15.44
C GLN A 284 22.56 -12.04 -14.65
N TRP A 285 22.81 -13.02 -13.78
CA TRP A 285 24.09 -13.74 -13.75
C TRP A 285 23.83 -15.20 -14.09
#